data_AF-A0A9D6PK02-F1
#
_entry.id   AF-A0A9D6PK02-F1
#
_cell.length_a   1.000
_cell.length_b   1.000
_cell.length_c   1.000
_cell.angle_alpha   90.00
_cell.angle_beta   90.00
_cell.angle_gamma   90.00
#
_symmetry.space_group_name_H-M   'P 1'
#
loop_
_entity.id
_entity.type
_entity.pdbx_description
1 polymer ?
#
loop_
_entity_poly.entity_id
_entity_poly.type
_entity_poly.pdbx_seq_one_letter_code
_entity_poly.pdbx_strand_id
1 'polypeptide(L)'
;MKHLIQLFMVLVFLILTCVYSTQNESNFQLSKFKAKLSISNALREHPDGTLPRREMETKLVVEGAPELLKNNSFLLETMKKSIEGALTNEIQWFAPKYFNSTYTISPIGLGTFCFLDIYLDSPDFINERLNISHRVRYRWHSRGAFLKYMLGSDAPQNFPHRCEYQVKTDRDEKVEGFYCSNETRFEFRNESFPFKRDNSAPLPPWSFEEFILPAIHGRFRGYFSTSAFEYARFLSRVEPNRSEIELSPSLLLVMTRRRIHLNLPTALGETGSALGLGSPTNINQAMIVTLDTSEVFSPELLNLYSFTRAIKKRNLLTKRLLKRLKGEFLPLGTFTEIEFEFERNIESALHKEMNSPQSASILDKLRDTESAFLKDEKLVSSIVSESLRSLGLQVFPTDTSKYRKGCSILRNPNSHQSVLLLPKRYNQ
;
A
#
# COMPACT_ATOMS: atom_id res chain seq x y z
N MET A 1 -31.56 -47.24 6.97
CA MET A 1 -32.47 -46.19 6.43
C MET A 1 -32.68 -45.00 7.37
N LYS A 2 -33.14 -45.19 8.62
CA LYS A 2 -33.37 -44.07 9.58
C LYS A 2 -32.15 -43.15 9.80
N HIS A 3 -30.94 -43.71 9.97
CA HIS A 3 -29.73 -42.90 10.15
C HIS A 3 -29.30 -42.13 8.88
N LEU A 4 -29.62 -42.63 7.69
CA LEU A 4 -29.29 -41.95 6.43
C LEU A 4 -30.18 -40.72 6.23
N ILE A 5 -31.47 -40.84 6.57
CA ILE A 5 -32.45 -39.75 6.54
C ILE A 5 -32.06 -38.66 7.55
N GLN A 6 -31.62 -39.06 8.74
CA GLN A 6 -31.19 -38.13 9.78
C GLN A 6 -29.92 -37.35 9.39
N LEU A 7 -28.95 -38.02 8.76
CA LEU A 7 -27.73 -37.38 8.25
C LEU A 7 -28.02 -36.42 7.09
N PHE A 8 -28.91 -36.82 6.17
CA PHE A 8 -29.33 -35.99 5.05
C PHE A 8 -30.09 -34.75 5.51
N MET A 9 -30.99 -34.89 6.49
CA MET A 9 -31.71 -33.77 7.11
C MET A 9 -30.77 -32.78 7.80
N VAL A 10 -29.76 -33.26 8.54
CA VAL A 10 -28.75 -32.38 9.17
C VAL A 10 -27.90 -31.66 8.12
N LEU A 11 -27.54 -32.33 7.03
CA LEU A 11 -26.78 -31.72 5.93
C LEU A 11 -27.63 -30.68 5.19
N VAL A 12 -28.88 -30.99 4.87
CA VAL A 12 -29.83 -30.07 4.24
C VAL A 12 -30.13 -28.89 5.16
N PHE A 13 -30.26 -29.12 6.47
CA PHE A 13 -30.45 -28.04 7.44
C PHE A 13 -29.20 -27.17 7.59
N LEU A 14 -27.98 -27.73 7.54
CA LEU A 14 -26.72 -26.98 7.49
C LEU A 14 -26.55 -26.20 6.19
N ILE A 15 -26.96 -26.77 5.06
CA ILE A 15 -26.95 -26.11 3.76
C ILE A 15 -27.99 -25.00 3.74
N LEU A 16 -29.21 -25.25 4.21
CA LEU A 16 -30.29 -24.26 4.28
C LEU A 16 -29.98 -23.17 5.31
N THR A 17 -29.43 -23.47 6.48
CA THR A 17 -28.98 -22.43 7.42
C THR A 17 -27.77 -21.69 6.89
N CYS A 18 -26.83 -22.33 6.19
CA CYS A 18 -25.79 -21.59 5.46
C CYS A 18 -26.40 -20.71 4.38
N VAL A 19 -27.35 -21.20 3.57
CA VAL A 19 -27.96 -20.47 2.44
C VAL A 19 -28.86 -19.33 2.95
N TYR A 20 -29.65 -19.57 4.01
CA TYR A 20 -30.57 -18.60 4.62
C TYR A 20 -29.84 -17.59 5.51
N SER A 21 -28.77 -18.02 6.21
CA SER A 21 -27.81 -17.10 6.83
C SER A 21 -27.10 -16.29 5.75
N THR A 22 -26.68 -16.88 4.63
CA THR A 22 -26.08 -16.10 3.54
C THR A 22 -27.09 -15.26 2.78
N GLN A 23 -28.40 -15.53 2.78
CA GLN A 23 -29.38 -14.68 2.10
C GLN A 23 -29.83 -13.53 3.01
N ASN A 24 -30.07 -13.74 4.30
CA ASN A 24 -30.39 -12.65 5.24
C ASN A 24 -29.14 -11.92 5.76
N GLU A 25 -27.97 -12.56 5.82
CA GLU A 25 -26.66 -11.93 6.05
C GLU A 25 -25.90 -11.63 4.74
N SER A 26 -26.44 -11.83 3.52
CA SER A 26 -25.83 -11.20 2.31
C SER A 26 -26.03 -9.68 2.31
N ASN A 27 -26.94 -9.20 3.15
CA ASN A 27 -27.00 -7.82 3.63
C ASN A 27 -26.02 -7.58 4.80
N PHE A 28 -24.96 -8.39 5.00
CA PHE A 28 -23.81 -7.96 5.81
C PHE A 28 -23.19 -6.78 5.08
N GLN A 29 -23.46 -5.63 5.66
CA GLN A 29 -23.72 -4.44 4.89
C GLN A 29 -22.41 -3.65 4.84
N LEU A 30 -21.82 -3.46 3.66
CA LEU A 30 -20.71 -2.51 3.49
C LEU A 30 -21.05 -1.12 4.07
N SER A 31 -22.34 -0.82 4.24
CA SER A 31 -22.85 0.36 4.97
C SER A 31 -22.33 0.46 6.41
N LYS A 32 -21.90 -0.62 7.08
CA LYS A 32 -21.27 -0.52 8.40
C LYS A 32 -19.88 0.13 8.36
N PHE A 33 -19.24 0.16 7.19
CA PHE A 33 -17.95 0.80 6.93
C PHE A 33 -18.12 2.16 6.24
N LYS A 34 -19.32 2.73 6.32
CA LYS A 34 -19.68 3.99 5.70
C LYS A 34 -19.74 5.09 6.75
N ALA A 35 -19.08 6.21 6.49
CA ALA A 35 -19.09 7.37 7.38
C ALA A 35 -18.98 8.66 6.58
N LYS A 36 -19.21 9.78 7.27
CA LYS A 36 -19.15 11.13 6.71
C LYS A 36 -17.99 11.90 7.33
N LEU A 37 -17.32 12.69 6.50
CA LEU A 37 -16.36 13.71 6.92
C LEU A 37 -16.96 15.08 6.62
N SER A 38 -17.13 15.91 7.66
CA SER A 38 -17.46 17.32 7.48
C SER A 38 -16.17 18.10 7.18
N ILE A 39 -16.09 18.70 5.99
CA ILE A 39 -14.88 19.40 5.52
C ILE A 39 -14.59 20.62 6.38
N SER A 40 -15.61 21.43 6.68
CA SER A 40 -15.44 22.64 7.49
C SER A 40 -15.07 22.34 8.94
N ASN A 41 -15.62 21.27 9.53
CA ASN A 41 -15.25 20.86 10.87
C ASN A 41 -13.82 20.32 10.90
N ALA A 42 -13.45 19.45 9.95
CA ALA A 42 -12.10 18.92 9.84
C ALA A 42 -11.03 20.01 9.79
N LEU A 43 -11.28 21.12 9.07
CA LEU A 43 -10.36 22.25 8.95
C LEU A 43 -10.22 23.10 10.22
N ARG A 44 -11.12 22.94 11.20
CA ARG A 44 -11.04 23.62 12.51
C ARG A 44 -10.33 22.78 13.57
N GLU A 45 -10.07 21.52 13.30
CA GLU A 45 -9.40 20.61 14.24
C GLU A 45 -7.90 20.88 14.31
N HIS A 46 -7.29 20.45 15.41
CA HIS A 46 -5.84 20.35 15.52
C HIS A 46 -5.40 18.93 15.08
N PRO A 47 -4.71 18.78 13.94
CA PRO A 47 -4.32 17.45 13.47
C PRO A 47 -3.16 16.86 14.27
N ASP A 48 -3.30 15.61 14.70
CA ASP A 48 -2.25 14.74 15.20
C ASP A 48 -1.83 13.74 14.12
N GLY A 49 -0.53 13.43 14.04
CA GLY A 49 0.02 12.49 13.06
C GLY A 49 1.35 12.94 12.51
N THR A 50 1.81 12.27 11.44
CA THR A 50 3.01 12.70 10.72
C THR A 50 2.65 13.88 9.83
N LEU A 51 3.50 14.91 9.82
CA LEU A 51 3.32 16.07 8.96
C LEU A 51 3.31 15.67 7.48
N PRO A 52 2.62 16.44 6.60
CA PRO A 52 2.68 16.22 5.17
C PRO A 52 4.12 16.25 4.67
N ARG A 53 4.47 15.32 3.79
CA ARG A 53 5.71 15.38 3.01
C ARG A 53 5.41 15.43 1.52
N ARG A 54 6.29 16.05 0.77
CA ARG A 54 6.34 15.88 -0.68
C ARG A 54 7.08 14.58 -0.95
N GLU A 55 6.40 13.61 -1.53
CA GLU A 55 6.97 12.34 -1.96
C GLU A 55 7.25 12.39 -3.46
N MET A 56 8.48 12.04 -3.84
CA MET A 56 8.93 11.92 -5.22
C MET A 56 9.19 10.45 -5.55
N GLU A 57 8.62 9.97 -6.65
CA GLU A 57 8.70 8.56 -7.02
C GLU A 57 8.61 8.36 -8.54
N THR A 58 9.42 7.46 -9.08
CA THR A 58 9.26 6.92 -10.44
C THR A 58 8.55 5.59 -10.41
N LYS A 59 7.54 5.41 -11.28
CA LYS A 59 6.78 4.16 -11.42
C LYS A 59 6.87 3.55 -12.81
N LEU A 60 7.13 2.25 -12.80
CA LEU A 60 7.11 1.39 -13.99
C LEU A 60 6.10 0.27 -13.83
N VAL A 61 5.42 -0.07 -14.91
CA VAL A 61 4.60 -1.29 -15.02
C VAL A 61 5.45 -2.38 -15.63
N VAL A 62 5.26 -3.60 -15.14
CA VAL A 62 5.91 -4.80 -15.69
C VAL A 62 4.83 -5.75 -16.19
N GLU A 63 4.89 -6.05 -17.48
CA GLU A 63 3.96 -6.97 -18.17
C GLU A 63 4.73 -8.10 -18.85
N GLY A 64 4.08 -9.25 -19.03
CA GLY A 64 4.69 -10.42 -19.65
C GLY A 64 4.08 -11.74 -19.17
N ALA A 65 4.85 -12.82 -19.30
CA ALA A 65 4.41 -14.17 -18.94
C ALA A 65 3.98 -14.25 -17.46
N PRO A 66 2.73 -14.67 -17.15
CA PRO A 66 2.23 -14.75 -15.78
C PRO A 66 3.08 -15.61 -14.84
N GLU A 67 3.69 -16.68 -15.36
CA GLU A 67 4.57 -17.58 -14.62
C GLU A 67 5.81 -16.84 -14.10
N LEU A 68 6.35 -15.94 -14.91
CA LEU A 68 7.51 -15.13 -14.57
C LEU A 68 7.15 -14.03 -13.58
N LEU A 69 6.03 -13.33 -13.82
CA LEU A 69 5.52 -12.27 -12.93
C LEU A 69 5.14 -12.78 -11.55
N LYS A 70 4.74 -14.05 -11.41
CA LYS A 70 4.46 -14.68 -10.11
C LYS A 70 5.72 -14.99 -9.30
N ASN A 71 6.89 -15.03 -9.94
CA ASN A 71 8.16 -15.34 -9.29
C ASN A 71 8.88 -14.06 -8.84
N ASN A 72 8.26 -13.31 -7.94
CA ASN A 72 8.80 -12.02 -7.46
C ASN A 72 10.20 -12.14 -6.84
N SER A 73 10.55 -13.31 -6.27
CA SER A 73 11.90 -13.55 -5.73
C SER A 73 12.95 -13.53 -6.83
N PHE A 74 12.67 -14.21 -7.95
CA PHE A 74 13.57 -14.27 -9.09
C PHE A 74 13.73 -12.90 -9.76
N LEU A 75 12.62 -12.16 -9.91
CA LEU A 75 12.66 -10.80 -10.44
C LEU A 75 13.49 -9.87 -9.54
N LEU A 76 13.26 -9.92 -8.21
CA LEU A 76 14.04 -9.14 -7.25
C LEU A 76 15.53 -9.44 -7.34
N GLU A 77 15.91 -10.72 -7.41
CA GLU A 77 17.30 -11.13 -7.50
C GLU A 77 17.95 -10.65 -8.81
N THR A 78 17.20 -10.69 -9.92
CA THR A 78 17.68 -10.19 -11.22
C THR A 78 17.94 -8.69 -11.18
N MET A 79 17.00 -7.92 -10.63
CA MET A 79 17.15 -6.47 -10.46
C MET A 79 18.33 -6.16 -9.53
N LYS A 80 18.43 -6.86 -8.41
CA LYS A 80 19.52 -6.71 -7.43
C LYS A 80 20.87 -6.93 -8.07
N LYS A 81 21.09 -8.06 -8.75
CA LYS A 81 22.36 -8.37 -9.43
C LYS A 81 22.74 -7.33 -10.48
N SER A 82 21.76 -6.80 -11.20
CA SER A 82 21.99 -5.76 -12.22
C SER A 82 22.44 -4.44 -11.58
N ILE A 83 21.82 -4.05 -10.46
CA ILE A 83 22.26 -2.90 -9.68
C ILE A 83 23.64 -3.14 -9.05
N GLU A 84 23.90 -4.33 -8.50
CA GLU A 84 25.23 -4.68 -7.94
C GLU A 84 26.33 -4.57 -9.01
N GLY A 85 26.09 -5.11 -10.21
CA GLY A 85 27.03 -4.99 -11.33
C GLY A 85 27.26 -3.54 -11.75
N ALA A 86 26.22 -2.71 -11.76
CA ALA A 86 26.33 -1.28 -12.04
C ALA A 86 27.16 -0.53 -10.98
N LEU A 87 27.03 -0.90 -9.70
CA LEU A 87 27.81 -0.34 -8.61
C LEU A 87 29.29 -0.73 -8.68
N THR A 88 29.64 -1.90 -9.23
CA THR A 88 31.03 -2.35 -9.37
C THR A 88 31.74 -1.82 -10.62
N ASN A 89 30.99 -1.48 -11.68
CA ASN A 89 31.55 -1.09 -12.99
C ASN A 89 31.92 0.40 -13.10
N GLU A 90 32.23 1.07 -11.99
CA GLU A 90 32.65 2.49 -11.93
C GLU A 90 31.74 3.47 -12.69
N ILE A 91 30.43 3.19 -12.76
CA ILE A 91 29.49 4.15 -13.34
C ILE A 91 29.57 5.45 -12.55
N GLN A 92 29.65 6.58 -13.27
CA GLN A 92 29.72 7.88 -12.63
C GLN A 92 28.34 8.29 -12.10
N TRP A 93 28.12 8.04 -10.82
CA TRP A 93 26.96 8.50 -10.07
C TRP A 93 26.98 10.01 -9.84
N PHE A 94 25.81 10.62 -9.74
CA PHE A 94 25.66 12.07 -9.55
C PHE A 94 25.76 12.47 -8.08
N ALA A 95 25.02 11.83 -7.16
CA ALA A 95 25.03 12.15 -5.73
C ALA A 95 26.38 11.89 -5.03
N PRO A 96 27.17 10.84 -5.35
CA PRO A 96 28.50 10.61 -4.78
C PRO A 96 29.47 11.77 -4.91
N LYS A 97 29.38 12.59 -5.97
CA LYS A 97 30.19 13.82 -6.11
C LYS A 97 29.88 14.84 -5.01
N TYR A 98 28.64 14.88 -4.53
CA TYR A 98 28.20 15.82 -3.50
C TYR A 98 28.41 15.28 -2.07
N PHE A 99 28.38 13.96 -1.89
CA PHE A 99 28.46 13.32 -0.56
C PHE A 99 29.75 12.56 -0.29
N ASN A 100 30.72 12.59 -1.22
CA ASN A 100 32.00 11.87 -1.15
C ASN A 100 31.85 10.39 -0.72
N SER A 101 30.74 9.75 -1.14
CA SER A 101 30.31 8.43 -0.67
C SER A 101 29.78 7.61 -1.84
N THR A 102 30.01 6.30 -1.84
CA THR A 102 29.50 5.38 -2.89
C THR A 102 28.21 4.72 -2.44
N TYR A 103 27.28 4.50 -3.37
CA TYR A 103 26.09 3.71 -3.09
C TYR A 103 26.46 2.27 -2.72
N THR A 104 25.74 1.69 -1.76
CA THR A 104 25.88 0.27 -1.41
C THR A 104 24.51 -0.36 -1.28
N ILE A 105 24.37 -1.66 -1.57
CA ILE A 105 23.12 -2.37 -1.29
C ILE A 105 23.07 -2.72 0.19
N SER A 106 21.97 -2.36 0.85
CA SER A 106 21.73 -2.78 2.24
C SER A 106 21.51 -4.30 2.29
N PRO A 107 22.29 -5.05 3.10
CA PRO A 107 22.03 -6.47 3.33
C PRO A 107 20.70 -6.67 4.09
N ILE A 108 20.29 -5.66 4.86
CA ILE A 108 19.02 -5.60 5.59
C ILE A 108 18.00 -4.88 4.71
N GLY A 109 17.10 -5.64 4.07
CA GLY A 109 16.11 -5.05 3.15
C GLY A 109 15.30 -6.04 2.32
N LEU A 110 15.77 -7.29 2.19
CA LEU A 110 15.16 -8.33 1.34
C LEU A 110 13.89 -8.98 1.94
N GLY A 111 13.20 -8.29 2.85
CA GLY A 111 11.98 -8.77 3.46
C GLY A 111 10.83 -8.84 2.44
N THR A 112 10.08 -9.95 2.47
CA THR A 112 8.78 -10.01 1.79
C THR A 112 7.72 -9.45 2.74
N PHE A 113 6.94 -8.49 2.28
CA PHE A 113 5.83 -7.94 3.05
C PHE A 113 4.52 -8.18 2.30
N CYS A 114 3.44 -8.36 3.04
CA CYS A 114 2.10 -8.32 2.49
C CYS A 114 1.39 -7.08 3.01
N PHE A 115 0.82 -6.29 2.11
CA PHE A 115 0.00 -5.14 2.46
C PHE A 115 -1.45 -5.44 2.09
N LEU A 116 -2.39 -4.91 2.87
CA LEU A 116 -3.78 -4.73 2.45
C LEU A 116 -4.05 -3.23 2.47
N ASP A 117 -4.32 -2.67 1.30
CA ASP A 117 -4.81 -1.32 1.14
C ASP A 117 -6.32 -1.37 0.93
N ILE A 118 -7.08 -0.77 1.85
CA ILE A 118 -8.52 -0.57 1.74
C ILE A 118 -8.70 0.87 1.29
N TYR A 119 -8.97 1.08 0.00
CA TYR A 119 -9.23 2.40 -0.55
C TYR A 119 -10.65 2.85 -0.21
N LEU A 120 -10.76 4.13 0.10
CA LEU A 120 -11.99 4.80 0.48
C LEU A 120 -12.38 5.77 -0.64
N ASP A 121 -13.63 5.73 -1.06
CA ASP A 121 -14.16 6.67 -2.05
C ASP A 121 -15.63 7.00 -1.79
N SER A 122 -16.10 8.06 -2.41
CA SER A 122 -17.49 8.47 -2.42
C SER A 122 -18.28 7.73 -3.51
N PRO A 123 -19.62 7.72 -3.43
CA PRO A 123 -20.45 7.13 -4.47
C PRO A 123 -20.24 7.73 -5.87
N ASP A 124 -19.78 8.98 -5.96
CA ASP A 124 -19.44 9.67 -7.21
C ASP A 124 -17.97 9.51 -7.62
N PHE A 125 -17.22 8.61 -6.97
CA PHE A 125 -15.82 8.28 -7.28
C PHE A 125 -14.89 9.50 -7.32
N ILE A 126 -15.06 10.44 -6.38
CA ILE A 126 -14.30 11.67 -6.35
C ILE A 126 -12.80 11.42 -6.19
N ASN A 127 -12.40 10.43 -5.40
CA ASN A 127 -10.98 10.12 -5.20
C ASN A 127 -10.37 9.52 -6.47
N GLU A 128 -11.12 8.72 -7.21
CA GLU A 128 -10.65 8.21 -8.50
C GLU A 128 -10.49 9.34 -9.51
N ARG A 129 -11.50 10.22 -9.62
CA ARG A 129 -11.52 11.36 -10.55
C ARG A 129 -10.41 12.36 -10.27
N LEU A 130 -10.17 12.69 -9.00
CA LEU A 130 -9.14 13.64 -8.57
C LEU A 130 -7.78 12.98 -8.32
N ASN A 131 -7.64 11.68 -8.60
CA ASN A 131 -6.43 10.89 -8.38
C ASN A 131 -5.90 10.96 -6.92
N ILE A 132 -6.82 10.92 -5.96
CA ILE A 132 -6.51 10.90 -4.53
C ILE A 132 -6.38 9.43 -4.09
N SER A 133 -5.31 9.12 -3.35
CA SER A 133 -5.17 7.82 -2.70
C SER A 133 -5.50 7.97 -1.21
N HIS A 134 -6.77 7.85 -0.85
CA HIS A 134 -7.21 7.80 0.55
C HIS A 134 -7.46 6.33 0.96
N ARG A 135 -6.69 5.81 1.93
CA ARG A 135 -6.74 4.40 2.30
C ARG A 135 -6.42 4.12 3.76
N VAL A 136 -6.94 2.99 4.23
CA VAL A 136 -6.42 2.29 5.42
C VAL A 136 -5.47 1.21 4.96
N ARG A 137 -4.25 1.19 5.51
CA ARG A 137 -3.20 0.26 5.11
C ARG A 137 -2.79 -0.61 6.28
N TYR A 138 -2.81 -1.92 6.05
CA TYR A 138 -2.32 -2.94 6.97
C TYR A 138 -1.07 -3.61 6.42
N ARG A 139 -0.17 -4.06 7.29
CA ARG A 139 1.06 -4.78 6.91
C ARG A 139 1.25 -6.07 7.69
N TRP A 140 1.58 -7.15 6.97
CA TRP A 140 1.97 -8.45 7.51
C TRP A 140 3.37 -8.84 7.06
N HIS A 141 3.99 -9.75 7.81
CA HIS A 141 5.28 -10.36 7.44
C HIS A 141 5.17 -11.32 6.25
N SER A 142 3.97 -11.76 5.89
CA SER A 142 3.76 -12.62 4.72
C SER A 142 2.31 -12.62 4.26
N ARG A 143 2.09 -12.97 3.00
CA ARG A 143 0.75 -13.22 2.45
C ARG A 143 0.02 -14.36 3.17
N GLY A 144 0.77 -15.35 3.68
CA GLY A 144 0.22 -16.46 4.46
C GLY A 144 -0.35 -16.03 5.81
N ALA A 145 0.33 -15.11 6.51
CA ALA A 145 -0.17 -14.52 7.75
C ALA A 145 -1.46 -13.73 7.51
N PHE A 146 -1.47 -12.87 6.47
CA PHE A 146 -2.67 -12.16 6.01
C PHE A 146 -3.84 -13.12 5.76
N LEU A 147 -3.64 -14.16 4.96
CA LEU A 147 -4.73 -15.10 4.63
C LEU A 147 -5.26 -15.83 5.88
N LYS A 148 -4.38 -16.25 6.80
CA LYS A 148 -4.81 -16.87 8.06
C LYS A 148 -5.60 -15.91 8.93
N TYR A 149 -5.21 -14.62 8.99
CA TYR A 149 -5.95 -13.59 9.69
C TYR A 149 -7.33 -13.38 9.10
N MET A 150 -7.41 -13.25 7.77
CA MET A 150 -8.67 -13.10 7.05
C MET A 150 -9.61 -14.29 7.27
N LEU A 151 -9.03 -15.48 7.46
CA LEU A 151 -9.75 -16.71 7.79
C LEU A 151 -9.97 -16.92 9.30
N GLY A 152 -9.87 -15.86 10.10
CA GLY A 152 -10.25 -15.85 11.51
C GLY A 152 -9.18 -16.36 12.48
N SER A 153 -7.92 -16.49 12.10
CA SER A 153 -6.85 -16.80 13.08
C SER A 153 -6.73 -15.71 14.14
N ASP A 154 -6.65 -16.12 15.42
CA ASP A 154 -6.33 -15.22 16.55
C ASP A 154 -4.90 -15.40 17.08
N ALA A 155 -4.06 -16.16 16.36
CA ALA A 155 -2.67 -16.34 16.72
C ALA A 155 -1.86 -15.05 16.41
N PRO A 156 -1.09 -14.48 17.37
CA PRO A 156 -0.41 -13.18 17.22
C PRO A 156 0.51 -13.07 16.00
N GLN A 157 1.18 -14.16 15.61
CA GLN A 157 2.05 -14.21 14.43
C GLN A 157 1.31 -14.00 13.09
N ASN A 158 -0.03 -14.13 13.09
CA ASN A 158 -0.86 -13.87 11.92
C ASN A 158 -1.45 -12.45 11.94
N PHE A 159 -1.28 -11.68 13.02
CA PHE A 159 -1.79 -10.33 13.08
C PHE A 159 -0.99 -9.39 12.16
N PRO A 160 -1.62 -8.31 11.67
CA PRO A 160 -0.85 -7.22 11.11
C PRO A 160 0.13 -6.70 12.16
N HIS A 161 1.33 -6.31 11.74
CA HIS A 161 2.33 -5.67 12.61
C HIS A 161 2.40 -4.15 12.40
N ARG A 162 1.66 -3.62 11.41
CA ARG A 162 1.41 -2.18 11.26
C ARG A 162 0.00 -1.93 10.70
N CYS A 163 -0.61 -0.84 11.16
CA CYS A 163 -1.82 -0.24 10.62
C CYS A 163 -1.58 1.27 10.46
N GLU A 164 -2.10 1.89 9.40
CA GLU A 164 -2.01 3.34 9.20
C GLU A 164 -3.16 3.89 8.34
N TYR A 165 -3.50 5.16 8.58
CA TYR A 165 -4.32 5.95 7.66
C TYR A 165 -3.42 6.77 6.77
N GLN A 166 -3.59 6.65 5.46
CA GLN A 166 -2.73 7.28 4.48
C GLN A 166 -3.55 8.03 3.44
N VAL A 167 -3.13 9.25 3.17
CA VAL A 167 -3.68 10.09 2.10
C VAL A 167 -2.51 10.53 1.22
N LYS A 168 -2.66 10.38 -0.09
CA LYS A 168 -1.82 11.05 -1.09
C LYS A 168 -2.69 11.97 -1.95
N THR A 169 -2.40 13.26 -1.95
CA THR A 169 -3.09 14.30 -2.74
C THR A 169 -2.10 15.03 -3.64
N ASP A 170 -2.58 15.99 -4.43
CA ASP A 170 -1.74 16.86 -5.26
C ASP A 170 -0.79 16.05 -6.17
N ARG A 171 -1.28 14.95 -6.74
CA ARG A 171 -0.49 14.12 -7.65
C ARG A 171 -0.18 14.91 -8.92
N ASP A 172 1.09 15.24 -9.11
CA ASP A 172 1.63 15.84 -10.32
C ASP A 172 2.40 14.76 -11.08
N GLU A 173 1.69 14.09 -12.00
CA GLU A 173 2.24 13.01 -12.83
C GLU A 173 2.94 13.60 -14.05
N LYS A 174 4.21 13.24 -14.24
CA LYS A 174 5.05 13.68 -15.36
C LYS A 174 5.13 12.59 -16.43
N VAL A 175 5.46 13.03 -17.63
CA VAL A 175 5.92 12.14 -18.71
C VAL A 175 7.10 11.32 -18.17
N GLU A 176 7.15 10.02 -18.48
CA GLU A 176 8.15 9.05 -17.97
C GLU A 176 7.84 8.40 -16.60
N GLY A 177 6.63 8.56 -16.05
CA GLY A 177 6.19 7.80 -14.87
C GLY A 177 6.73 8.32 -13.53
N PHE A 178 7.50 9.40 -13.56
CA PHE A 178 7.82 10.19 -12.38
C PHE A 178 6.60 10.96 -11.91
N TYR A 179 6.39 11.04 -10.60
CA TYR A 179 5.36 11.90 -10.04
C TYR A 179 5.77 12.47 -8.68
N CYS A 180 5.19 13.61 -8.34
CA CYS A 180 5.21 14.15 -6.99
C CYS A 180 3.83 14.02 -6.37
N SER A 181 3.76 13.82 -5.05
CA SER A 181 2.50 13.91 -4.31
C SER A 181 2.71 14.42 -2.90
N ASN A 182 1.66 14.99 -2.30
CA ASN A 182 1.64 15.29 -0.88
C ASN A 182 1.13 14.06 -0.13
N GLU A 183 1.98 13.44 0.66
CA GLU A 183 1.67 12.26 1.47
C GLU A 183 1.56 12.61 2.95
N THR A 184 0.52 12.10 3.60
CA THR A 184 0.38 12.13 5.07
C THR A 184 0.10 10.74 5.60
N ARG A 185 0.54 10.48 6.84
CA ARG A 185 0.29 9.22 7.54
C ARG A 185 -0.09 9.43 9.00
N PHE A 186 -1.10 8.70 9.44
CA PHE A 186 -1.43 8.49 10.85
C PHE A 186 -1.12 7.03 11.18
N GLU A 187 0.01 6.78 11.85
CA GLU A 187 0.56 5.42 12.04
C GLU A 187 0.32 4.93 13.47
N PHE A 188 -0.25 3.72 13.61
CA PHE A 188 -0.55 3.12 14.92
C PHE A 188 0.66 2.41 15.51
N ARG A 189 1.68 3.18 15.89
CA ARG A 189 2.90 2.66 16.52
C ARG A 189 3.51 3.68 17.47
N ASN A 190 4.27 3.20 18.46
CA ASN A 190 4.88 4.04 19.48
C ASN A 190 6.02 4.90 18.97
N GLU A 191 6.54 4.65 17.76
CA GLU A 191 7.52 5.52 17.13
C GLU A 191 6.89 6.73 16.40
N SER A 192 5.56 6.79 16.31
CA SER A 192 4.84 7.81 15.55
C SER A 192 3.98 8.70 16.46
N PHE A 193 3.93 9.99 16.16
CA PHE A 193 2.98 10.89 16.83
C PHE A 193 1.54 10.52 16.43
N PRO A 194 0.56 10.64 17.36
CA PRO A 194 0.71 11.17 18.72
C PRO A 194 1.26 10.16 19.75
N PHE A 195 1.20 8.86 19.47
CA PHE A 195 1.50 7.77 20.41
C PHE A 195 2.93 7.75 20.94
N LYS A 196 3.88 8.36 20.22
CA LYS A 196 5.26 8.53 20.68
C LYS A 196 5.40 9.31 22.00
N ARG A 197 4.42 10.17 22.34
CA ARG A 197 4.47 11.00 23.56
C ARG A 197 4.35 10.15 24.83
N ASP A 198 3.54 9.11 24.81
CA ASP A 198 3.10 8.36 26.00
C ASP A 198 3.07 6.84 25.79
N ASN A 199 3.59 6.34 24.66
CA ASN A 199 3.66 4.91 24.33
C ASN A 199 2.26 4.24 24.28
N SER A 200 1.25 5.01 23.83
CA SER A 200 -0.17 4.63 23.89
C SER A 200 -0.73 4.01 22.60
N ALA A 201 0.12 3.58 21.66
CA ALA A 201 -0.37 2.98 20.42
C ALA A 201 -1.25 1.75 20.70
N PRO A 202 -2.41 1.61 20.02
CA PRO A 202 -3.24 0.43 20.21
C PRO A 202 -2.49 -0.82 19.78
N LEU A 203 -2.67 -1.92 20.51
CA LEU A 203 -2.07 -3.20 20.18
C LEU A 203 -2.83 -3.90 19.02
N PRO A 204 -2.16 -4.74 18.20
CA PRO A 204 -2.84 -5.60 17.24
C PRO A 204 -3.86 -6.50 17.95
N PRO A 205 -4.98 -6.91 17.31
CA PRO A 205 -5.08 -7.21 15.88
C PRO A 205 -5.59 -6.10 14.95
N TRP A 206 -5.90 -4.91 15.46
CA TRP A 206 -6.48 -3.78 14.70
C TRP A 206 -7.62 -4.19 13.75
N SER A 207 -8.77 -4.55 14.32
CA SER A 207 -9.91 -5.03 13.54
C SER A 207 -10.39 -4.00 12.50
N PHE A 208 -10.88 -4.45 11.35
CA PHE A 208 -11.41 -3.55 10.31
C PHE A 208 -12.57 -2.69 10.83
N GLU A 209 -13.42 -3.26 11.68
CA GLU A 209 -14.54 -2.57 12.32
C GLU A 209 -14.12 -1.38 13.19
N GLU A 210 -12.96 -1.46 13.87
CA GLU A 210 -12.46 -0.37 14.72
C GLU A 210 -11.70 0.70 13.92
N PHE A 211 -11.02 0.33 12.82
CA PHE A 211 -10.04 1.20 12.17
C PHE A 211 -10.50 1.81 10.83
N ILE A 212 -11.51 1.25 10.15
CA ILE A 212 -11.98 1.83 8.88
C ILE A 212 -12.77 3.13 9.10
N LEU A 213 -13.71 3.15 10.05
CA LEU A 213 -14.55 4.32 10.27
C LEU A 213 -13.75 5.56 10.71
N PRO A 214 -12.80 5.46 11.66
CA PRO A 214 -11.95 6.59 12.02
C PRO A 214 -11.10 7.15 10.89
N ALA A 215 -10.70 6.32 9.92
CA ALA A 215 -10.00 6.80 8.73
C ALA A 215 -10.88 7.72 7.87
N ILE A 216 -12.19 7.44 7.84
CA ILE A 216 -13.17 8.24 7.08
C ILE A 216 -13.48 9.55 7.82
N HIS A 217 -13.97 9.48 9.06
CA HIS A 217 -14.42 10.67 9.80
C HIS A 217 -13.28 11.40 10.53
N GLY A 218 -12.06 10.87 10.47
CA GLY A 218 -10.83 11.48 10.94
C GLY A 218 -10.55 11.40 12.44
N ARG A 219 -11.42 10.80 13.27
CA ARG A 219 -11.26 10.78 14.74
C ARG A 219 -10.94 9.40 15.27
N PHE A 220 -9.81 9.25 15.98
CA PHE A 220 -9.47 8.02 16.72
C PHE A 220 -9.13 8.36 18.17
N ARG A 221 -9.94 7.87 19.12
CA ARG A 221 -9.71 8.04 20.59
C ARG A 221 -9.38 9.48 21.01
N GLY A 222 -10.06 10.47 20.43
CA GLY A 222 -9.86 11.89 20.72
C GLY A 222 -8.86 12.59 19.80
N TYR A 223 -7.99 11.87 19.11
CA TYR A 223 -7.07 12.44 18.11
C TYR A 223 -7.78 12.68 16.79
N PHE A 224 -7.53 13.84 16.18
CA PHE A 224 -7.94 14.11 14.79
C PHE A 224 -6.77 13.85 13.85
N SER A 225 -6.91 12.93 12.91
CA SER A 225 -5.78 12.50 12.08
C SER A 225 -5.34 13.57 11.08
N THR A 226 -4.03 13.76 10.92
CA THR A 226 -3.46 14.60 9.86
C THR A 226 -3.94 14.18 8.48
N SER A 227 -4.12 12.87 8.23
CA SER A 227 -4.64 12.39 6.94
C SER A 227 -6.04 12.90 6.62
N ALA A 228 -6.96 12.93 7.57
CA ALA A 228 -8.31 13.47 7.35
C ALA A 228 -8.31 15.00 7.21
N PHE A 229 -7.47 15.70 7.99
CA PHE A 229 -7.29 17.15 7.86
C PHE A 229 -6.80 17.54 6.47
N GLU A 230 -5.77 16.85 5.98
CA GLU A 230 -5.12 17.12 4.71
C GLU A 230 -5.99 16.76 3.52
N TYR A 231 -6.76 15.67 3.65
CA TYR A 231 -7.82 15.33 2.69
C TYR A 231 -8.90 16.42 2.62
N ALA A 232 -9.42 16.89 3.76
CA ALA A 232 -10.39 17.97 3.81
C ALA A 232 -9.83 19.28 3.23
N ARG A 233 -8.56 19.59 3.51
CA ARG A 233 -7.85 20.77 2.97
C ARG A 233 -7.69 20.72 1.46
N PHE A 234 -7.37 19.55 0.91
CA PHE A 234 -7.33 19.37 -0.53
C PHE A 234 -8.73 19.57 -1.14
N LEU A 235 -9.75 18.91 -0.59
CA LEU A 235 -11.12 19.00 -1.09
C LEU A 235 -11.70 20.41 -1.02
N SER A 236 -11.47 21.17 0.05
CA SER A 236 -11.98 22.55 0.14
C SER A 236 -11.41 23.48 -0.94
N ARG A 237 -10.22 23.16 -1.47
CA ARG A 237 -9.58 23.89 -2.57
C ARG A 237 -10.17 23.50 -3.92
N VAL A 238 -10.35 22.20 -4.18
CA VAL A 238 -10.73 21.69 -5.52
C VAL A 238 -12.23 21.49 -5.71
N GLU A 239 -12.98 21.38 -4.62
CA GLU A 239 -14.44 21.18 -4.58
C GLU A 239 -15.07 22.11 -3.51
N PRO A 240 -14.96 23.44 -3.64
CA PRO A 240 -15.28 24.40 -2.58
C PRO A 240 -16.76 24.39 -2.15
N ASN A 241 -17.66 23.89 -3.00
CA ASN A 241 -19.09 23.79 -2.70
C ASN A 241 -19.45 22.53 -1.90
N ARG A 242 -18.51 21.60 -1.70
CA ARG A 242 -18.74 20.36 -0.95
C ARG A 242 -18.51 20.63 0.53
N SER A 243 -19.55 20.51 1.35
CA SER A 243 -19.49 20.72 2.80
C SER A 243 -19.23 19.43 3.58
N GLU A 244 -19.73 18.31 3.09
CA GLU A 244 -19.46 16.98 3.60
C GLU A 244 -19.12 16.01 2.48
N ILE A 245 -18.45 14.92 2.85
CA ILE A 245 -18.22 13.79 1.96
C ILE A 245 -18.48 12.49 2.70
N GLU A 246 -19.27 11.64 2.06
CA GLU A 246 -19.53 10.30 2.51
C GLU A 246 -18.56 9.35 1.82
N LEU A 247 -17.84 8.54 2.60
CA LEU A 247 -16.88 7.56 2.08
C LEU A 247 -17.22 6.16 2.56
N SER A 248 -16.81 5.19 1.76
CA SER A 248 -16.84 3.76 2.09
C SER A 248 -15.73 3.01 1.34
N PRO A 249 -15.37 1.79 1.76
CA PRO A 249 -14.46 0.94 1.00
C PRO A 249 -14.90 0.78 -0.46
N SER A 250 -14.06 1.17 -1.41
CA SER A 250 -14.33 1.10 -2.86
C SER A 250 -13.50 0.03 -3.56
N LEU A 251 -12.31 -0.28 -3.03
CA LEU A 251 -11.36 -1.22 -3.63
C LEU A 251 -10.43 -1.77 -2.55
N LEU A 252 -10.10 -3.06 -2.64
CA LEU A 252 -9.06 -3.68 -1.82
C LEU A 252 -7.89 -4.11 -2.70
N LEU A 253 -6.68 -3.69 -2.35
CA LEU A 253 -5.46 -4.20 -2.97
C LEU A 253 -4.65 -4.99 -1.96
N VAL A 254 -4.39 -6.27 -2.25
CA VAL A 254 -3.46 -7.10 -1.50
C VAL A 254 -2.14 -7.13 -2.24
N MET A 255 -1.10 -6.55 -1.66
CA MET A 255 0.17 -6.34 -2.34
C MET A 255 1.29 -7.14 -1.70
N THR A 256 1.95 -7.98 -2.49
CA THR A 256 3.21 -8.61 -2.08
C THR A 256 4.36 -7.72 -2.52
N ARG A 257 5.05 -7.13 -1.54
CA ARG A 257 6.11 -6.14 -1.72
C ARG A 257 7.46 -6.74 -1.38
N ARG A 258 8.44 -6.51 -2.26
CA ARG A 258 9.86 -6.81 -2.07
C ARG A 258 10.68 -5.55 -2.32
N ARG A 259 11.82 -5.40 -1.65
CA ARG A 259 12.60 -4.16 -1.71
C ARG A 259 14.10 -4.42 -1.85
N ILE A 260 14.76 -3.51 -2.53
CA ILE A 260 16.22 -3.32 -2.55
C ILE A 260 16.45 -1.92 -2.01
N HIS A 261 17.27 -1.79 -0.97
CA HIS A 261 17.61 -0.48 -0.42
C HIS A 261 19.03 -0.13 -0.86
N LEU A 262 19.18 1.07 -1.43
CA LEU A 262 20.48 1.66 -1.75
C LEU A 262 20.84 2.64 -0.66
N ASN A 263 21.94 2.34 0.02
CA ASN A 263 22.50 3.17 1.07
C ASN A 263 23.47 4.18 0.47
N LEU A 264 23.38 5.43 0.93
CA LEU A 264 24.36 6.47 0.75
C LEU A 264 24.57 7.15 2.11
N PRO A 265 25.70 6.94 2.78
CA PRO A 265 26.00 7.64 4.03
C PRO A 265 25.93 9.16 3.85
N THR A 266 25.08 9.84 4.63
CA THR A 266 24.91 11.30 4.58
C THR A 266 24.35 11.87 5.88
N ALA A 267 24.75 13.10 6.22
CA ALA A 267 24.25 13.84 7.38
C ALA A 267 22.75 14.18 7.28
N LEU A 268 22.19 14.20 6.07
CA LEU A 268 20.77 14.47 5.84
C LEU A 268 19.88 13.41 6.48
N GLY A 269 20.27 12.13 6.41
CA GLY A 269 19.47 11.05 6.98
C GLY A 269 19.47 11.04 8.51
N GLU A 270 20.61 11.39 9.13
CA GLU A 270 20.71 11.60 10.58
C GLU A 270 19.85 12.78 11.02
N THR A 271 19.88 13.88 10.27
CA THR A 271 19.07 15.08 10.53
C THR A 271 17.58 14.78 10.43
N GLY A 272 17.14 14.08 9.38
CA GLY A 272 15.74 13.67 9.21
C GLY A 272 15.23 12.80 10.36
N SER A 273 16.06 11.85 10.82
CA SER A 273 15.75 11.01 11.98
C SER A 273 15.65 11.82 13.29
N ALA A 274 16.60 12.72 13.55
CA ALA A 274 16.63 13.57 14.74
C ALA A 274 15.39 14.48 14.83
N LEU A 275 14.88 14.93 13.68
CA LEU A 275 13.66 15.73 13.57
C LEU A 275 12.37 14.90 13.67
N GLY A 276 12.46 13.58 13.80
CA GLY A 276 11.30 12.68 13.81
C GLY A 276 10.58 12.60 12.46
N LEU A 277 11.25 12.97 11.37
CA LEU A 277 10.69 12.95 10.01
C LEU A 277 10.73 11.56 9.38
N GLY A 278 11.47 10.61 9.96
CA GLY A 278 11.41 9.21 9.56
C GLY A 278 12.04 8.25 10.58
N SER A 279 12.65 7.16 10.12
CA SER A 279 13.07 6.04 10.98
C SER A 279 14.54 6.15 11.40
N PRO A 280 14.89 5.92 12.67
CA PRO A 280 16.29 5.94 13.14
C PRO A 280 17.13 4.79 12.57
N THR A 281 16.50 3.76 12.01
CA THR A 281 17.21 2.61 11.41
C THR A 281 17.57 2.81 9.93
N ASN A 282 17.08 3.88 9.31
CA ASN A 282 17.18 4.11 7.87
C ASN A 282 18.02 5.36 7.55
N ILE A 283 18.92 5.79 8.43
CA ILE A 283 19.69 7.04 8.26
C ILE A 283 20.60 7.02 7.03
N ASN A 284 21.07 5.85 6.61
CA ASN A 284 21.92 5.73 5.42
C ASN A 284 21.12 5.34 4.18
N GLN A 285 19.83 5.04 4.27
CA GLN A 285 19.03 4.66 3.11
C GLN A 285 18.72 5.92 2.30
N ALA A 286 19.08 5.90 1.02
CA ALA A 286 18.85 7.03 0.13
C ALA A 286 17.82 6.73 -0.96
N MET A 287 17.83 5.52 -1.51
CA MET A 287 16.85 5.13 -2.52
C MET A 287 16.29 3.76 -2.18
N ILE A 288 15.00 3.58 -2.42
CA ILE A 288 14.30 2.32 -2.26
C ILE A 288 13.75 1.91 -3.61
N VAL A 289 14.21 0.76 -4.12
CA VAL A 289 13.60 0.09 -5.27
C VAL A 289 12.64 -0.95 -4.76
N THR A 290 11.36 -0.82 -5.13
CA THR A 290 10.28 -1.68 -4.65
C THR A 290 9.68 -2.45 -5.82
N LEU A 291 9.54 -3.77 -5.68
CA LEU A 291 8.75 -4.62 -6.56
C LEU A 291 7.45 -5.00 -5.88
N ASP A 292 6.34 -4.61 -6.49
CA ASP A 292 5.00 -4.89 -6.00
C ASP A 292 4.23 -5.75 -6.98
N THR A 293 3.65 -6.84 -6.48
CA THR A 293 2.56 -7.53 -7.18
C THR A 293 1.29 -7.33 -6.39
N SER A 294 0.34 -6.65 -7.01
CA SER A 294 -0.93 -6.27 -6.43
C SER A 294 -2.04 -7.16 -6.95
N GLU A 295 -2.80 -7.73 -6.03
CA GLU A 295 -4.01 -8.51 -6.26
C GLU A 295 -5.23 -7.62 -5.99
N VAL A 296 -6.13 -7.52 -6.96
CA VAL A 296 -7.31 -6.66 -6.88
C VAL A 296 -8.49 -7.45 -6.33
N PHE A 297 -9.11 -6.95 -5.28
CA PHE A 297 -10.30 -7.53 -4.66
C PHE A 297 -11.42 -6.50 -4.56
N SER A 298 -12.65 -7.02 -4.67
CA SER A 298 -13.86 -6.26 -4.41
C SER A 298 -14.04 -5.99 -2.90
N PRO A 299 -14.68 -4.88 -2.49
CA PRO A 299 -14.98 -4.57 -1.08
C PRO A 299 -15.71 -5.68 -0.31
N GLU A 300 -16.47 -6.53 -0.99
CA GLU A 300 -17.18 -7.69 -0.42
C GLU A 300 -16.24 -8.68 0.29
N LEU A 301 -14.93 -8.64 0.02
CA LEU A 301 -13.96 -9.43 0.77
C LEU A 301 -13.98 -9.12 2.28
N LEU A 302 -14.37 -7.90 2.68
CA LEU A 302 -14.57 -7.54 4.08
C LEU A 302 -15.75 -8.30 4.72
N ASN A 303 -16.77 -8.63 3.93
CA ASN A 303 -17.89 -9.45 4.41
C ASN A 303 -17.43 -10.89 4.69
N LEU A 304 -16.59 -11.44 3.82
CA LEU A 304 -15.99 -12.76 4.04
C LEU A 304 -15.18 -12.82 5.34
N TYR A 305 -14.41 -11.77 5.64
CA TYR A 305 -13.70 -11.62 6.90
C TYR A 305 -14.66 -11.61 8.10
N SER A 306 -15.68 -10.74 8.09
CA SER A 306 -16.62 -10.64 9.20
C SER A 306 -17.42 -11.93 9.40
N PHE A 307 -17.87 -12.56 8.31
CA PHE A 307 -18.56 -13.85 8.32
C PHE A 307 -17.68 -14.94 8.95
N THR A 308 -16.42 -15.03 8.54
CA THR A 308 -15.50 -16.04 9.07
C THR A 308 -15.29 -15.88 10.57
N ARG A 309 -15.16 -14.64 11.07
CA ARG A 309 -15.07 -14.36 12.50
C ARG A 309 -16.37 -14.68 13.25
N ALA A 310 -17.53 -14.36 12.69
CA ALA A 310 -18.82 -14.66 13.30
C ALA A 310 -19.04 -16.18 13.46
N ILE A 311 -18.75 -16.96 12.41
CA ILE A 311 -18.81 -18.43 12.44
C ILE A 311 -17.81 -19.00 13.46
N LYS A 312 -16.59 -18.46 13.49
CA LYS A 312 -15.58 -18.88 14.47
C LYS A 312 -16.05 -18.65 15.90
N LYS A 313 -16.62 -17.47 16.21
CA LYS A 313 -17.16 -17.13 17.54
C LYS A 313 -18.28 -18.10 17.98
N ARG A 314 -19.02 -18.66 17.03
CA ARG A 314 -20.06 -19.68 17.26
C ARG A 314 -19.50 -21.12 17.29
N ASN A 315 -18.18 -21.32 17.21
CA ASN A 315 -17.52 -22.63 17.09
C ASN A 315 -17.98 -23.47 15.88
N LEU A 316 -18.41 -22.81 14.79
CA LEU A 316 -18.91 -23.46 13.58
C LEU A 316 -17.86 -23.57 12.45
N LEU A 317 -16.64 -23.07 12.67
CA LEU A 317 -15.59 -23.03 11.65
C LEU A 317 -14.88 -24.38 11.50
N THR A 318 -15.49 -25.29 10.74
CA THR A 318 -14.89 -26.61 10.46
C THR A 318 -13.72 -26.52 9.47
N LYS A 319 -12.81 -27.50 9.47
CA LYS A 319 -11.71 -27.60 8.48
C LYS A 319 -12.20 -27.60 7.03
N ARG A 320 -13.34 -28.25 6.76
CA ARG A 320 -13.97 -28.30 5.43
C ARG A 320 -14.47 -26.92 5.00
N LEU A 321 -15.14 -26.20 5.90
CA LEU A 321 -15.60 -24.85 5.65
C LEU A 321 -14.42 -23.90 5.43
N LEU A 322 -13.38 -23.99 6.27
CA LEU A 322 -12.14 -23.21 6.10
C LEU A 322 -11.50 -23.41 4.72
N LYS A 323 -11.43 -24.66 4.23
CA LYS A 323 -10.92 -24.96 2.88
C LYS A 323 -11.78 -24.32 1.79
N ARG A 324 -13.10 -24.31 1.96
CA ARG A 324 -14.03 -23.64 1.04
C ARG A 324 -13.84 -22.12 1.05
N LEU A 325 -13.85 -21.50 2.23
CA LEU A 325 -13.67 -20.05 2.38
C LEU A 325 -12.33 -19.59 1.82
N LYS A 326 -11.26 -20.38 1.99
CA LYS A 326 -9.97 -20.10 1.36
C LYS A 326 -10.06 -20.01 -0.17
N GLY A 327 -10.94 -20.80 -0.80
CA GLY A 327 -11.19 -20.78 -2.23
C GLY A 327 -11.93 -19.53 -2.73
N GLU A 328 -12.53 -18.74 -1.84
CA GLU A 328 -13.19 -17.47 -2.17
C GLU A 328 -12.20 -16.29 -2.26
N PHE A 329 -10.94 -16.48 -1.83
CA PHE A 329 -9.88 -15.46 -1.95
C PHE A 329 -9.26 -15.47 -3.34
N LEU A 330 -10.08 -15.24 -4.37
CA LEU A 330 -9.67 -15.13 -5.76
C LEU A 330 -9.64 -13.66 -6.18
N PRO A 331 -8.49 -13.13 -6.61
CA PRO A 331 -8.43 -11.76 -7.08
C PRO A 331 -9.15 -11.62 -8.43
N LEU A 332 -9.74 -10.46 -8.66
CA LEU A 332 -10.35 -10.08 -9.94
C LEU A 332 -9.32 -9.85 -11.04
N GLY A 333 -8.09 -9.50 -10.64
CA GLY A 333 -6.95 -9.35 -11.53
C GLY A 333 -5.70 -9.04 -10.72
N THR A 334 -4.57 -9.04 -11.41
CA THR A 334 -3.26 -8.75 -10.81
C THR A 334 -2.45 -7.83 -11.70
N PHE A 335 -1.62 -6.98 -11.10
CA PHE A 335 -0.63 -6.20 -11.84
C PHE A 335 0.68 -6.12 -11.04
N THR A 336 1.78 -5.97 -11.78
CA THR A 336 3.11 -5.83 -11.19
C THR A 336 3.69 -4.46 -11.54
N GLU A 337 4.23 -3.78 -10.53
CA GLU A 337 4.83 -2.46 -10.64
C GLU A 337 6.18 -2.42 -9.93
N ILE A 338 7.02 -1.51 -10.40
CA ILE A 338 8.28 -1.15 -9.74
C ILE A 338 8.20 0.32 -9.37
N GLU A 339 8.49 0.62 -8.11
CA GLU A 339 8.56 1.97 -7.56
C GLU A 339 10.02 2.28 -7.19
N PHE A 340 10.50 3.45 -7.59
CA PHE A 340 11.77 4.00 -7.15
C PHE A 340 11.43 5.21 -6.28
N GLU A 341 11.73 5.11 -4.98
CA GLU A 341 11.39 6.14 -4.00
C GLU A 341 12.68 6.74 -3.43
N PHE A 342 12.73 8.06 -3.30
CA PHE A 342 13.72 8.71 -2.46
C PHE A 342 13.38 8.48 -0.98
N GLU A 343 14.34 8.02 -0.17
CA GLU A 343 14.02 7.64 1.20
C GLU A 343 13.66 8.85 2.05
N ARG A 344 12.59 8.67 2.84
CA ARG A 344 11.90 9.73 3.57
C ARG A 344 12.82 10.60 4.43
N ASN A 345 13.80 10.00 5.11
CA ASN A 345 14.70 10.74 6.01
C ASN A 345 15.47 11.82 5.26
N ILE A 346 16.06 11.45 4.12
CA ILE A 346 16.89 12.35 3.32
C ILE A 346 16.01 13.36 2.60
N GLU A 347 14.91 12.92 1.98
CA GLU A 347 13.95 13.79 1.28
C GLU A 347 13.40 14.89 2.19
N SER A 348 12.91 14.50 3.37
CA SER A 348 12.26 15.45 4.28
C SER A 348 13.26 16.44 4.87
N ALA A 349 14.49 16.01 5.16
CA ALA A 349 15.56 16.90 5.61
C ALA A 349 15.94 17.90 4.52
N LEU A 350 16.16 17.42 3.29
CA LEU A 350 16.51 18.24 2.13
C LEU A 350 15.46 19.34 1.89
N HIS A 351 14.17 18.98 1.81
CA HIS A 351 13.11 19.96 1.58
C HIS A 351 12.90 20.92 2.75
N LYS A 352 13.13 20.47 3.99
CA LYS A 352 13.08 21.37 5.15
C LYS A 352 14.16 22.45 5.06
N GLU A 353 15.39 22.09 4.69
CA GLU A 353 16.47 23.06 4.50
C GLU A 353 16.19 24.00 3.32
N MET A 354 15.59 23.50 2.23
CA MET A 354 15.20 24.32 1.08
C MET A 354 14.10 25.35 1.38
N ASN A 355 13.21 25.06 2.34
CA ASN A 355 12.13 25.96 2.74
C ASN A 355 12.60 27.09 3.67
N SER A 356 13.80 26.98 4.25
CA SER A 356 14.38 28.01 5.12
C SER A 356 15.90 28.08 4.91
N PRO A 357 16.36 28.43 3.69
CA PRO A 357 17.77 28.37 3.35
C PRO A 357 18.52 29.51 4.04
N GLN A 358 19.74 29.23 4.51
CA GLN A 358 20.60 30.24 5.14
C GLN A 358 21.14 31.27 4.12
N SER A 359 21.20 30.91 2.84
CA SER A 359 21.59 31.82 1.74
C SER A 359 21.10 31.30 0.38
N ALA A 360 21.12 32.16 -0.65
CA ALA A 360 20.80 31.76 -2.03
C ALA A 360 21.75 30.67 -2.55
N SER A 361 23.05 30.77 -2.26
CA SER A 361 24.04 29.77 -2.66
C SER A 361 23.77 28.40 -2.02
N ILE A 362 23.30 28.37 -0.77
CA ILE A 362 22.89 27.11 -0.12
C ILE A 362 21.64 26.54 -0.78
N LEU A 363 20.66 27.38 -1.11
CA LEU A 363 19.46 26.94 -1.83
C LEU A 363 19.81 26.30 -3.19
N ASP A 364 20.71 26.91 -3.94
CA ASP A 364 21.15 26.37 -5.23
C ASP A 364 21.87 25.03 -5.06
N LYS A 365 22.74 24.90 -4.04
CA LYS A 365 23.40 23.62 -3.71
C LYS A 365 22.38 22.52 -3.33
N LEU A 366 21.32 22.86 -2.59
CA LEU A 366 20.27 21.90 -2.22
C LEU A 366 19.44 21.47 -3.43
N ARG A 367 19.14 22.40 -4.36
CA ARG A 367 18.47 22.09 -5.63
C ARG A 367 19.31 21.22 -6.55
N ASP A 368 20.62 21.47 -6.61
CA ASP A 368 21.57 20.64 -7.34
C ASP A 368 21.63 19.23 -6.74
N THR A 369 21.58 19.14 -5.41
CA THR A 369 21.55 17.86 -4.68
C THR A 369 20.28 17.07 -5.00
N GLU A 370 19.09 17.69 -4.94
CA GLU A 370 17.83 17.09 -5.35
C GLU A 370 17.91 16.59 -6.80
N SER A 371 18.41 17.43 -7.70
CA SER A 371 18.57 17.10 -9.13
C SER A 371 19.54 15.93 -9.35
N ALA A 372 20.60 15.81 -8.55
CA ALA A 372 21.55 14.70 -8.61
C ALA A 372 20.88 13.37 -8.18
N PHE A 373 20.12 13.38 -7.08
CA PHE A 373 19.37 12.20 -6.64
C PHE A 373 18.34 11.74 -7.68
N LEU A 374 17.61 12.67 -8.30
CA LEU A 374 16.65 12.34 -9.35
C LEU A 374 17.32 11.73 -10.60
N LYS A 375 18.53 12.18 -10.96
CA LYS A 375 19.31 11.58 -12.05
C LYS A 375 19.77 10.17 -11.70
N ASP A 376 20.23 9.94 -10.48
CA ASP A 376 20.60 8.61 -10.00
C ASP A 376 19.38 7.67 -9.96
N GLU A 377 18.20 8.15 -9.57
CA GLU A 377 16.95 7.38 -9.62
C GLU A 377 16.59 6.95 -11.04
N LYS A 378 16.69 7.87 -12.01
CA LYS A 378 16.48 7.55 -13.43
C LYS A 378 17.49 6.52 -13.94
N LEU A 379 18.76 6.64 -13.54
CA LEU A 379 19.80 5.67 -13.90
C LEU A 379 19.48 4.27 -13.36
N VAL A 380 19.13 4.16 -12.07
CA VAL A 380 18.73 2.88 -11.45
C VAL A 380 17.48 2.32 -12.12
N SER A 381 16.50 3.17 -12.43
CA SER A 381 15.29 2.79 -13.18
C SER A 381 15.61 2.22 -14.57
N SER A 382 16.56 2.82 -15.29
CA SER A 382 17.04 2.30 -16.58
C SER A 382 17.71 0.94 -16.45
N ILE A 383 18.64 0.78 -15.49
CA ILE A 383 19.34 -0.49 -15.22
C ILE A 383 18.32 -1.61 -14.93
N VAL A 384 17.36 -1.33 -14.06
CA VAL A 384 16.30 -2.29 -13.71
C VAL A 384 15.44 -2.62 -14.92
N SER A 385 15.00 -1.61 -15.68
CA SER A 385 14.18 -1.80 -16.88
C SER A 385 14.86 -2.69 -17.91
N GLU A 386 16.14 -2.44 -18.19
CA GLU A 386 16.93 -3.22 -19.15
C GLU A 386 17.11 -4.67 -18.68
N SER A 387 17.38 -4.88 -17.38
CA SER A 387 17.50 -6.22 -16.81
C SER A 387 16.22 -7.05 -16.99
N LEU A 388 15.05 -6.45 -16.80
CA LEU A 388 13.77 -7.16 -16.94
C LEU A 388 13.38 -7.36 -18.40
N ARG A 389 13.69 -6.40 -19.28
CA ARG A 389 13.51 -6.56 -20.74
C ARG A 389 14.35 -7.71 -21.29
N SER A 390 15.54 -7.95 -20.74
CA SER A 390 16.37 -9.10 -21.11
C SER A 390 15.72 -10.46 -20.79
N LEU A 391 14.76 -10.48 -19.86
CA LEU A 391 13.93 -11.66 -19.54
C LEU A 391 12.69 -11.79 -20.44
N GLY A 392 12.50 -10.90 -21.42
CA GLY A 392 11.32 -10.85 -22.27
C GLY A 392 10.11 -10.17 -21.63
N LEU A 393 10.30 -9.43 -20.53
CA LEU A 393 9.24 -8.62 -19.92
C LEU A 393 9.13 -7.24 -20.59
N GLN A 394 7.92 -6.74 -20.73
CA GLN A 394 7.67 -5.36 -21.12
C GLN A 394 7.72 -4.48 -19.88
N VAL A 395 8.50 -3.40 -19.95
CA VAL A 395 8.64 -2.43 -18.87
C VAL A 395 8.44 -1.04 -19.43
N PHE A 396 7.43 -0.33 -18.93
CA PHE A 396 7.08 1.00 -19.40
C PHE A 396 6.62 1.89 -18.23
N PRO A 397 6.85 3.20 -18.32
CA PRO A 397 6.40 4.14 -17.31
C PRO A 397 4.87 4.20 -17.22
N THR A 398 4.34 4.49 -16.04
CA THR A 398 2.89 4.70 -15.84
C THR A 398 2.61 6.02 -15.17
N ASP A 399 1.67 6.76 -15.74
CA ASP A 399 1.04 7.92 -15.13
C ASP A 399 -0.15 7.52 -14.25
N THR A 400 -0.55 6.25 -14.21
CA THR A 400 -1.74 5.85 -13.45
C THR A 400 -1.37 5.47 -12.00
N SER A 401 -2.17 5.91 -11.03
CA SER A 401 -2.03 5.48 -9.64
C SER A 401 -2.52 4.04 -9.44
N LYS A 402 -1.98 3.34 -8.42
CA LYS A 402 -2.44 1.99 -8.04
C LYS A 402 -3.95 1.93 -7.82
N TYR A 403 -4.52 2.99 -7.25
CA TYR A 403 -5.96 3.10 -7.03
C TYR A 403 -6.73 3.05 -8.36
N ARG A 404 -6.41 3.96 -9.29
CA ARG A 404 -7.06 4.02 -10.62
C ARG A 404 -6.87 2.73 -11.43
N LYS A 405 -5.68 2.12 -11.37
CA LYS A 405 -5.41 0.83 -12.01
C LYS A 405 -6.28 -0.28 -11.42
N GLY A 406 -6.38 -0.35 -10.09
CA GLY A 406 -7.28 -1.28 -9.41
C GLY A 406 -8.75 -1.05 -9.73
N CYS A 407 -9.21 0.20 -9.81
CA CYS A 407 -10.57 0.53 -10.24
C CYS A 407 -10.84 0.12 -11.70
N SER A 408 -9.86 0.26 -12.60
CA SER A 408 -9.97 -0.23 -13.98
C SER A 408 -10.19 -1.74 -14.02
N ILE A 409 -9.42 -2.50 -13.23
CA ILE A 409 -9.57 -3.96 -13.13
C ILE A 409 -10.91 -4.33 -12.49
N LEU A 410 -11.34 -3.63 -11.44
CA LEU A 410 -12.60 -3.87 -10.76
C LEU A 410 -13.81 -3.67 -11.71
N ARG A 411 -13.76 -2.65 -12.57
CA ARG A 411 -14.83 -2.38 -13.55
C ARG A 411 -14.81 -3.31 -14.75
N ASN A 412 -13.62 -3.77 -15.18
CA ASN A 412 -13.45 -4.61 -16.35
C ASN A 412 -12.63 -5.89 -16.05
N PRO A 413 -13.12 -6.79 -15.16
CA PRO A 413 -12.35 -7.95 -14.71
C PRO A 413 -11.96 -8.90 -15.85
N ASN A 414 -12.79 -9.01 -16.89
CA ASN A 414 -12.54 -9.86 -18.05
C ASN A 414 -11.46 -9.32 -19.01
N SER A 415 -11.15 -8.02 -18.96
CA SER A 415 -10.14 -7.42 -19.83
C SER A 415 -8.70 -7.62 -19.34
N HIS A 416 -8.55 -7.98 -18.07
CA HIS A 416 -7.25 -8.12 -17.39
C HIS A 416 -6.97 -9.55 -16.89
N GLN A 417 -7.82 -10.51 -17.25
CA GLN A 417 -7.44 -11.91 -17.21
C GLN A 417 -6.43 -12.14 -18.34
N SER A 418 -5.14 -11.99 -18.01
CA SER A 418 -4.07 -12.58 -18.81
C SER A 418 -4.46 -14.03 -19.10
N VAL A 419 -4.67 -14.29 -20.39
CA VAL A 419 -5.15 -15.53 -21.01
C VAL A 419 -4.76 -16.77 -20.20
N LEU A 420 -5.61 -17.17 -19.26
CA LEU A 420 -5.62 -18.51 -18.66
C LEU A 420 -6.36 -19.45 -19.63
N LEU A 421 -5.96 -19.47 -20.90
CA LEU A 421 -6.23 -20.63 -21.74
C LEU A 421 -5.23 -21.70 -21.31
N LEU A 422 -5.59 -22.45 -20.27
CA LEU A 422 -5.09 -23.80 -20.12
C LEU A 422 -5.26 -24.48 -21.49
N PRO A 423 -4.21 -25.07 -22.10
CA PRO A 423 -4.42 -25.86 -23.29
C PRO A 423 -5.39 -26.97 -22.89
N LYS A 424 -6.57 -26.97 -23.51
CA LYS A 424 -7.44 -28.16 -23.53
C LYS A 424 -6.53 -29.30 -23.96
N ARG A 425 -6.28 -30.24 -23.04
CA ARG A 425 -5.64 -31.51 -23.39
C ARG A 425 -6.43 -32.06 -24.57
N TYR A 426 -5.78 -32.13 -25.71
CA TYR A 426 -6.25 -32.97 -26.81
C TYR A 426 -6.32 -34.39 -26.26
N ASN A 427 -7.52 -34.97 -26.30
CA ASN A 427 -7.67 -36.41 -26.28
C ASN A 427 -6.99 -36.94 -27.56
N GLN A 428 -5.88 -37.63 -27.38
CA GLN A 428 -5.51 -38.78 -28.21
C GLN A 428 -5.24 -39.93 -27.26
#